data_AF-A0A536WX35-F1
#
_entry.id   AF-A0A536WX35-F1
#
_cell.length_a   1.000
_cell.length_b   1.000
_cell.length_c   1.000
_cell.angle_alpha   90.00
_cell.angle_beta   90.00
_cell.angle_gamma   90.00
#
_symmetry.space_group_name_H-M   'P 1'
#
loop_
_entity.id
_entity.type
_entity.pdbx_description
1 polymer ?
#
loop_
_entity_poly.entity_id
_entity_poly.type
_entity_poly.pdbx_seq_one_letter_code
_entity_poly.pdbx_strand_id
1 'polypeptide(L)'
;MLYPELFKQLEAVRWSMDKDIPWDRFDASLLSDEQAQTVKMNAITEWAALPATEMFLRDNRDDSDFSAFMSVWFFEEQKHSLVLMEYLRRFRPDLVPSEAELHEVRFEFDPAPALETLM
;
A
#
# COMPACT_ATOMS: atom_id res chain seq x y z
N MET A 1 17.47 -14.93 -11.97
CA MET A 1 16.52 -14.65 -10.87
C MET A 1 17.06 -13.45 -10.11
N LEU A 2 16.38 -12.31 -10.22
CA LEU A 2 16.69 -11.06 -9.53
C LEU A 2 16.07 -11.04 -8.13
N TYR A 3 14.94 -11.73 -7.93
CA TYR A 3 14.20 -11.67 -6.68
C TYR A 3 15.03 -12.01 -5.43
N PRO A 4 15.90 -13.04 -5.40
CA PRO A 4 16.71 -13.34 -4.21
C PRO A 4 17.66 -12.21 -3.79
N GLU A 5 18.14 -11.40 -4.73
CA GLU A 5 18.99 -10.24 -4.45
C GLU A 5 18.15 -9.06 -3.95
N LEU A 6 17.03 -8.79 -4.62
CA LEU A 6 16.07 -7.77 -4.22
C LEU A 6 15.50 -8.03 -2.82
N PHE A 7 15.18 -9.28 -2.50
CA PHE A 7 14.69 -9.68 -1.18
C PHE A 7 15.65 -9.23 -0.06
N LYS A 8 16.95 -9.49 -0.22
CA LYS A 8 17.96 -9.09 0.79
C LYS A 8 18.06 -7.58 0.92
N GLN A 9 17.96 -6.85 -0.20
CA GLN A 9 18.00 -5.39 -0.18
C GLN A 9 16.77 -4.80 0.51
N LEU A 10 15.57 -5.32 0.21
CA LEU A 10 14.32 -4.88 0.82
C LEU A 10 14.26 -5.25 2.30
N GLU A 11 14.70 -6.46 2.68
CA GLU A 11 14.77 -6.89 4.07
C GLU A 11 15.65 -5.96 4.91
N ALA A 12 16.79 -5.53 4.37
CA ALA A 12 17.73 -4.65 5.07
C ALA A 12 17.17 -3.26 5.37
N VAL A 13 16.10 -2.82 4.70
CA VAL A 13 15.50 -1.49 4.85
C VAL A 13 14.06 -1.53 5.37
N ARG A 14 13.59 -2.68 5.83
CA ARG A 14 12.25 -2.82 6.41
C ARG A 14 12.10 -2.00 7.69
N TRP A 15 10.97 -1.32 7.79
CA TRP A 15 10.52 -0.59 8.97
C TRP A 15 9.29 -1.23 9.60
N SER A 16 9.17 -1.07 10.92
CA SER A 16 8.08 -1.51 11.77
C SER A 16 7.20 -0.32 12.14
N MET A 17 5.91 -0.42 11.78
CA MET A 17 4.92 0.61 12.10
C MET A 17 4.77 0.89 13.59
N ASP A 18 4.90 -0.16 14.42
CA ASP A 18 4.76 -0.03 15.87
C ASP A 18 6.02 0.55 16.53
N LYS A 19 7.21 0.22 16.01
CA LYS A 19 8.48 0.52 16.69
C LYS A 19 9.20 1.76 16.15
N ASP A 20 9.11 2.02 14.85
CA ASP A 20 9.93 3.04 14.19
C ASP A 20 9.21 4.39 14.06
N ILE A 21 7.89 4.41 14.27
CA ILE A 21 7.09 5.64 14.25
C ILE A 21 6.87 6.12 15.70
N PRO A 22 7.32 7.34 16.06
CA PRO A 22 7.16 7.87 17.40
C PRO A 22 5.75 8.44 17.60
N TRP A 23 4.75 7.56 17.62
CA TRP A 23 3.32 7.92 17.68
C TRP A 23 2.96 8.87 18.84
N ASP A 24 3.67 8.75 19.96
CA ASP A 24 3.51 9.57 21.16
C ASP A 24 3.89 11.04 20.97
N ARG A 25 4.67 11.36 19.91
CA ARG A 25 5.14 12.71 19.61
C ARG A 25 4.20 13.51 18.71
N PHE A 26 3.21 12.87 18.11
CA PHE A 26 2.26 13.53 17.22
C PHE A 26 1.19 14.25 18.04
N ASP A 27 0.87 15.48 17.62
CA ASP A 27 -0.15 16.31 18.23
C ASP A 27 -1.31 16.49 17.23
N ALA A 28 -2.48 15.95 17.59
CA ALA A 28 -3.69 16.02 16.76
C ALA A 28 -4.13 17.47 16.48
N SER A 29 -3.81 18.43 17.35
CA SER A 29 -4.18 19.84 17.19
C SER A 29 -3.44 20.52 16.03
N LEU A 30 -2.34 19.93 15.55
CA LEU A 30 -1.57 20.44 14.42
C LEU A 30 -2.10 19.94 13.06
N LEU A 31 -3.05 19.00 13.06
CA LEU A 31 -3.63 18.42 11.86
C LEU A 31 -4.93 19.16 11.51
N SER A 32 -4.93 19.89 10.38
CA SER A 32 -6.15 20.53 9.91
C SER A 32 -7.16 19.51 9.37
N ASP A 33 -8.44 19.91 9.30
CA ASP A 33 -9.49 19.09 8.68
C ASP A 33 -9.17 18.73 7.23
N GLU A 34 -8.64 19.67 6.46
CA GLU A 34 -8.27 19.46 5.05
C GLU A 34 -7.12 18.45 4.91
N GLN A 35 -6.11 18.54 5.78
CA GLN A 35 -5.01 17.59 5.80
C GLN A 35 -5.50 16.20 6.18
N ALA A 36 -6.38 16.08 7.18
CA ALA A 36 -6.93 14.80 7.59
C ALA A 36 -7.77 14.14 6.47
N GLN A 37 -8.56 14.93 5.74
CA GLN A 37 -9.26 14.44 4.54
C GLN A 37 -8.29 13.97 3.46
N THR A 38 -7.20 14.71 3.23
CA THR A 38 -6.15 14.29 2.30
C THR A 38 -5.50 12.97 2.73
N VAL A 39 -5.22 12.79 4.03
CA VAL A 39 -4.69 11.52 4.56
C VAL A 39 -5.68 10.38 4.32
N LYS A 40 -6.99 10.62 4.49
CA LYS A 40 -8.03 9.63 4.19
C LYS A 40 -8.01 9.22 2.73
N MET A 41 -7.99 10.19 1.82
CA MET A 41 -7.95 9.91 0.38
C MET A 41 -6.67 9.20 -0.03
N ASN A 42 -5.53 9.57 0.54
CA ASN A 42 -4.27 8.85 0.31
C ASN A 42 -4.35 7.41 0.82
N ALA A 43 -4.92 7.17 1.99
CA ALA A 43 -5.10 5.81 2.50
C ALA A 43 -5.93 4.93 1.54
N ILE A 44 -6.98 5.51 0.93
CA ILE A 44 -7.81 4.83 -0.07
C ILE A 44 -7.02 4.59 -1.37
N THR A 45 -6.27 5.58 -1.84
CA THR A 45 -5.43 5.44 -3.05
C THR A 45 -4.36 4.36 -2.87
N GLU A 46 -3.65 4.35 -1.74
CA GLU A 46 -2.63 3.34 -1.43
C GLU A 46 -3.26 1.93 -1.31
N TRP A 47 -4.50 1.82 -0.85
CA TRP A 47 -5.23 0.54 -0.81
C TRP A 47 -5.48 -0.03 -2.23
N ALA A 48 -5.49 0.82 -3.24
CA ALA A 48 -5.64 0.43 -4.64
C ALA A 48 -4.38 -0.25 -5.23
N ALA A 49 -3.36 -0.57 -4.43
CA ALA A 49 -2.29 -1.50 -4.82
C ALA A 49 -2.80 -2.93 -5.07
N LEU A 50 -3.94 -3.31 -4.49
CA LEU A 50 -4.57 -4.63 -4.68
C LEU A 50 -4.90 -4.94 -6.15
N PRO A 51 -5.70 -4.15 -6.88
CA PRO A 51 -6.03 -4.45 -8.28
C PRO A 51 -4.78 -4.45 -9.19
N ALA A 52 -3.78 -3.62 -8.90
CA ALA A 52 -2.52 -3.63 -9.63
C ALA A 52 -1.77 -4.97 -9.41
N THR A 53 -1.72 -5.46 -8.17
CA THR A 53 -1.12 -6.77 -7.85
C THR A 53 -1.84 -7.91 -8.57
N GLU A 54 -3.18 -7.89 -8.58
CA GLU A 54 -3.99 -8.88 -9.28
C GLU A 54 -3.68 -8.90 -10.78
N MET A 55 -3.59 -7.72 -11.42
CA MET A 55 -3.16 -7.56 -12.81
C MET A 55 -1.74 -8.10 -13.03
N PHE A 56 -0.77 -7.70 -12.21
CA PHE A 56 0.62 -8.11 -12.35
C PHE A 56 0.79 -9.63 -12.29
N LEU A 57 0.13 -10.29 -11.33
CA LEU A 57 0.19 -11.75 -11.18
C LEU A 57 -0.54 -12.48 -12.32
N ARG A 58 -1.65 -11.93 -12.82
CA ARG A 58 -2.38 -12.47 -13.97
C ARG A 58 -1.52 -12.44 -15.24
N ASP A 59 -0.93 -11.29 -15.54
CA ASP A 59 -0.28 -11.01 -16.82
C ASP A 59 1.17 -11.49 -16.89
N ASN A 60 1.80 -11.78 -15.73
CA ASN A 60 3.17 -12.29 -15.65
C ASN A 60 3.24 -13.74 -15.13
N ARG A 61 2.20 -14.55 -15.37
CA ARG A 61 2.08 -15.92 -14.82
C ARG A 61 3.22 -16.87 -15.19
N ASP A 62 3.87 -16.62 -16.32
CA ASP A 62 4.98 -17.43 -16.83
C ASP A 62 6.34 -16.95 -16.30
N ASP A 63 6.38 -15.82 -15.58
CA ASP A 63 7.57 -15.31 -14.88
C ASP A 63 7.43 -15.52 -13.36
N SER A 64 7.91 -16.69 -12.92
CA SER A 64 7.90 -17.04 -11.49
C SER A 64 8.79 -16.14 -10.63
N ASP A 65 9.84 -15.53 -11.19
CA ASP A 65 10.76 -14.66 -10.44
C ASP A 65 10.11 -13.31 -10.15
N PHE A 66 9.45 -12.72 -11.16
CA PHE A 66 8.63 -11.51 -11.01
C PHE A 66 7.43 -11.75 -10.09
N SER A 67 6.71 -12.85 -10.28
CA SER A 67 5.55 -13.20 -9.43
C SER A 67 5.95 -13.37 -7.95
N ALA A 68 7.13 -13.92 -7.67
CA ALA A 68 7.66 -14.01 -6.32
C ALA A 68 7.96 -12.62 -5.73
N PHE A 69 8.55 -11.72 -6.52
CA PHE A 69 8.77 -10.33 -6.11
C PHE A 69 7.47 -9.60 -5.76
N MET A 70 6.42 -9.77 -6.58
CA MET A 70 5.12 -9.13 -6.35
C MET A 70 4.50 -9.49 -4.99
N SER A 71 4.79 -10.69 -4.45
CA SER A 71 4.30 -11.08 -3.11
C SER A 71 4.87 -10.22 -1.98
N VAL A 72 6.15 -9.84 -2.06
CA VAL A 72 6.80 -8.97 -1.07
C VAL A 72 6.45 -7.52 -1.34
N TRP A 73 6.46 -7.10 -2.60
CA TRP A 73 6.04 -5.75 -2.98
C TRP A 73 4.65 -5.45 -2.46
N PHE A 74 3.67 -6.33 -2.69
CA PHE A 74 2.29 -6.09 -2.26
C PHE A 74 2.17 -6.03 -0.74
N PHE A 75 2.87 -6.90 -0.01
CA PHE A 75 2.91 -6.82 1.46
C PHE A 75 3.45 -5.48 1.96
N GLU A 76 4.53 -4.96 1.34
CA GLU A 76 5.08 -3.66 1.71
C GLU A 76 4.16 -2.50 1.30
N GLU A 77 3.54 -2.53 0.12
CA GLU A 77 2.59 -1.49 -0.32
C GLU A 77 1.35 -1.42 0.57
N GLN A 78 0.80 -2.56 1.00
CA GLN A 78 -0.34 -2.55 1.93
C GLN A 78 0.00 -1.85 3.24
N LYS A 79 1.27 -1.84 3.66
CA LYS A 79 1.71 -1.11 4.86
C LYS A 79 1.54 0.40 4.70
N HIS A 80 1.60 0.95 3.49
CA HIS A 80 1.40 2.38 3.21
C HIS A 80 -0.04 2.81 3.52
N SER A 81 -1.03 2.09 3.01
CA SER A 81 -2.43 2.35 3.35
C SER A 81 -2.66 2.18 4.86
N LEU A 82 -2.15 1.09 5.44
CA LEU A 82 -2.37 0.77 6.85
C LEU A 82 -1.76 1.81 7.81
N VAL A 83 -0.60 2.39 7.51
CA VAL A 83 -0.01 3.43 8.36
C VAL A 83 -0.81 4.73 8.32
N LEU A 84 -1.38 5.09 7.16
CA LEU A 84 -2.26 6.25 7.03
C LEU A 84 -3.58 6.03 7.77
N MET A 85 -4.16 4.82 7.67
CA MET A 85 -5.35 4.45 8.44
C MET A 85 -5.08 4.44 9.95
N GLU A 86 -3.91 3.99 10.39
CA GLU A 86 -3.50 4.01 11.79
C GLU A 86 -3.29 5.43 12.30
N TYR A 87 -2.68 6.30 11.48
CA TYR A 87 -2.57 7.72 11.79
C TYR A 87 -3.96 8.36 12.01
N LEU A 88 -4.91 8.13 11.09
CA LEU A 88 -6.29 8.61 11.25
C LEU A 88 -6.97 8.00 12.47
N ARG A 89 -6.82 6.70 12.72
CA ARG A 89 -7.41 6.04 13.90
C ARG A 89 -6.96 6.69 15.21
N ARG A 90 -5.72 7.15 15.28
CA ARG A 90 -5.15 7.81 16.48
C ARG A 90 -5.56 9.27 16.61
N PHE A 91 -5.61 10.02 15.50
CA PHE A 91 -5.71 11.48 15.57
C PHE A 91 -7.00 12.07 14.99
N ARG A 92 -7.69 11.35 14.10
CA ARG A 92 -8.96 11.72 13.43
C ARG A 92 -9.83 10.50 13.12
N PRO A 93 -10.31 9.78 14.16
CA PRO A 93 -10.97 8.48 14.00
C PRO A 93 -12.28 8.56 13.18
N ASP A 94 -12.90 9.73 13.11
CA ASP A 94 -14.05 10.03 12.26
C ASP A 94 -13.75 9.92 10.75
N LEU A 95 -12.48 9.97 10.36
CA LEU A 95 -12.04 10.00 8.96
C LEU A 95 -11.33 8.71 8.52
N VAL A 96 -11.32 7.65 9.32
CA VAL A 96 -10.78 6.36 8.86
C VAL A 96 -11.63 5.84 7.69
N PRO A 97 -11.04 5.40 6.57
CA PRO A 97 -11.78 4.76 5.48
C PRO A 97 -12.61 3.57 5.98
N SER A 98 -13.86 3.52 5.55
CA SER A 98 -14.74 2.37 5.74
C SER A 98 -14.36 1.23 4.79
N GLU A 99 -14.76 0.01 5.14
CA GLU A 99 -14.58 -1.15 4.26
C GLU A 99 -15.25 -0.95 2.89
N ALA A 100 -16.41 -0.29 2.86
CA ALA A 100 -17.09 0.05 1.60
C ALA A 100 -16.22 0.96 0.72
N GLU A 101 -15.66 2.04 1.29
CA GLU A 101 -14.76 2.95 0.55
C GLU A 101 -13.51 2.23 0.03
N LEU A 102 -12.96 1.28 0.80
CA LEU A 102 -11.82 0.47 0.38
C LEU A 102 -12.19 -0.54 -0.71
N HIS A 103 -13.45 -0.99 -0.77
CA HIS A 103 -13.93 -1.88 -1.80
C HIS A 103 -14.15 -1.17 -3.14
N GLU A 104 -14.59 0.10 -3.12
CA GLU A 104 -14.84 0.88 -4.35
C GLU A 104 -13.59 1.07 -5.22
N VAL A 105 -12.40 0.97 -4.64
CA VAL A 105 -11.13 1.06 -5.40
C VAL A 105 -10.58 -0.29 -5.86
N ARG A 106 -11.34 -1.38 -5.69
CA ARG A 106 -11.00 -2.70 -6.23
C ARG A 106 -11.67 -2.90 -7.58
N PHE A 107 -11.08 -2.33 -8.62
CA PHE A 107 -11.51 -2.49 -10.01
C PHE A 107 -10.65 -3.51 -10.75
N GLU A 108 -11.14 -4.03 -11.89
CA GLU A 108 -10.39 -4.95 -12.73
C GLU A 108 -9.70 -4.19 -13.87
N PHE A 109 -8.40 -4.40 -14.06
CA PHE A 109 -7.68 -3.90 -15.23
C PHE A 109 -7.92 -4.80 -16.44
N ASP A 110 -8.00 -4.21 -17.63
CA ASP A 110 -8.01 -4.99 -18.88
C ASP A 110 -6.72 -5.81 -19.04
N PRO A 111 -6.74 -6.97 -19.70
CA PRO A 111 -5.54 -7.72 -20.05
C PRO A 111 -4.59 -6.88 -20.91
N ALA A 112 -3.32 -6.81 -20.53
CA ALA A 112 -2.28 -6.14 -21.30
C ALA A 112 -1.02 -7.03 -21.43
N PRO A 113 -0.20 -6.84 -22.47
CA PRO A 113 1.12 -7.46 -22.53
C PRO A 113 1.94 -7.12 -21.28
N ALA A 114 2.69 -8.08 -20.75
CA ALA A 114 3.45 -7.95 -19.51
C ALA A 114 4.25 -6.63 -19.38
N LEU A 115 4.98 -6.23 -20.43
CA LEU A 115 5.77 -4.99 -20.41
C LEU A 115 4.91 -3.72 -20.43
N GLU A 116 3.70 -3.77 -20.96
CA GLU A 116 2.75 -2.66 -20.98
C GLU A 116 2.04 -2.48 -19.62
N THR A 117 1.96 -3.54 -18.80
CA THR A 117 1.43 -3.43 -17.42
C THR A 117 2.35 -2.64 -16.48
N LEU A 118 3.62 -2.46 -16.83
CA LEU A 118 4.65 -1.78 -16.03
C LEU A 118 4.76 -0.26 -16.33
N MET A 119 4.00 0.25 -17.30
CA MET A 119 4.00 1.67 -17.73
C MET A 119 2.73 2.39 -17.26
#